data_AF-L2GYN6-F1
#
_entry.id   AF-L2GYN6-F1
#
_cell.length_a   1.000
_cell.length_b   1.000
_cell.length_c   1.000
_cell.angle_alpha   90.00
_cell.angle_beta   90.00
_cell.angle_gamma   90.00
#
_symmetry.space_group_name_H-M   'P 1'
#
loop_
_entity.id
_entity.type
_entity.pdbx_description
1 polymer ?
#
loop_
_entity_poly.entity_id
_entity_poly.type
_entity_poly.pdbx_seq_one_letter_code
_entity_poly.pdbx_strand_id
1 'polypeptide(L)'
;MIAVIDTNIIIQRKLSEYEFEKGFITPAVLVEVRGEDLNNYLDLYTHKIELVQPDELYLEKVYGLQKEKNLLLSKADMEVVALTLQLNESFERERLNGWITRENINERVECLSLDNGVQQCLRLFKRTDGGAVDERNFMFRCVSCFTLFDNKLDFCKRCASHLISRVSVKKENGKIKVFLKKGFRLKKPLLKDKYGNLLRSEDQNAYKRHVKERNKTMQN
;
A
#
# COMPACT_ATOMS: atom_id res chain seq x y z
N MET A 1 -24.00 -1.68 5.54
CA MET A 1 -22.62 -1.68 4.97
C MET A 1 -21.61 -1.99 6.05
N ILE A 2 -20.58 -2.78 5.73
CA ILE A 2 -19.45 -3.10 6.60
C ILE A 2 -18.24 -2.26 6.19
N ALA A 3 -17.66 -1.51 7.13
CA ALA A 3 -16.57 -0.60 6.87
C ALA A 3 -15.24 -1.12 7.42
N VAL A 4 -14.18 -1.09 6.63
CA VAL A 4 -12.80 -1.16 7.13
C VAL A 4 -12.23 0.24 7.11
N ILE A 5 -11.81 0.74 8.27
CA ILE A 5 -11.52 2.16 8.48
C ILE A 5 -10.02 2.40 8.48
N ASP A 6 -9.57 3.27 7.59
CA ASP A 6 -8.19 3.75 7.52
C ASP A 6 -7.94 4.93 8.49
N THR A 7 -6.68 5.13 8.87
CA THR A 7 -6.22 6.21 9.76
C THR A 7 -6.67 7.59 9.25
N ASN A 8 -6.61 7.82 7.93
CA ASN A 8 -6.92 9.13 7.34
C ASN A 8 -8.39 9.56 7.53
N ILE A 9 -9.33 8.63 7.61
CA ILE A 9 -10.76 8.91 7.84
C ILE A 9 -10.97 9.41 9.26
N ILE A 10 -10.27 8.80 10.21
CA ILE A 10 -10.33 9.16 11.63
C ILE A 10 -9.70 10.53 11.85
N ILE A 11 -8.49 10.74 11.31
CA ILE A 11 -7.78 12.03 11.41
C ILE A 11 -8.61 13.18 10.81
N GLN A 12 -9.29 12.93 9.69
CA GLN A 12 -10.12 13.95 9.04
C GLN A 12 -11.55 14.05 9.60
N ARG A 13 -11.91 13.26 10.62
CA ARG A 13 -13.25 13.24 11.25
C ARG A 13 -14.39 12.99 10.26
N LYS A 14 -14.19 12.03 9.35
CA LYS A 14 -15.14 11.75 8.26
C LYS A 14 -16.05 10.55 8.48
N LEU A 15 -15.94 9.85 9.62
CA LEU A 15 -16.82 8.69 9.90
C LEU A 15 -18.31 9.04 9.85
N SER A 16 -18.71 10.25 10.26
CA SER A 16 -20.11 10.70 10.16
C SER A 16 -20.62 10.86 8.73
N GLU A 17 -19.73 10.97 7.74
CA GLU A 17 -20.10 11.06 6.32
C GLU A 17 -20.48 9.69 5.73
N TYR A 18 -20.21 8.59 6.46
CA TYR A 18 -20.46 7.24 6.01
C TYR A 18 -21.50 6.54 6.89
N GLU A 19 -22.50 5.96 6.25
CA GLU A 19 -23.47 5.11 6.92
C GLU A 19 -22.97 3.66 6.92
N PHE A 20 -22.55 3.17 8.09
CA PHE A 20 -22.13 1.78 8.28
C PHE A 20 -22.77 1.18 9.54
N GLU A 21 -23.04 -0.12 9.46
CA GLU A 21 -23.60 -0.91 10.55
C GLU A 21 -22.49 -1.40 11.48
N LYS A 22 -21.40 -1.90 10.88
CA LYS A 22 -20.25 -2.43 11.58
C LYS A 22 -18.95 -1.92 10.95
N GLY A 23 -18.04 -1.47 11.80
CA GLY A 23 -16.73 -0.96 11.43
C GLY A 23 -15.61 -1.85 11.95
N PHE A 24 -14.49 -1.88 11.25
CA PHE A 24 -13.31 -2.63 11.63
C PHE A 24 -12.06 -1.76 11.49
N ILE A 25 -11.20 -1.79 12.49
CA ILE A 25 -9.88 -1.13 12.47
C ILE A 25 -8.78 -2.13 12.81
N THR A 26 -7.56 -1.87 12.32
CA THR A 26 -6.40 -2.69 12.66
C THR A 26 -5.63 -2.10 13.85
N PRO A 27 -4.85 -2.93 14.58
CA PRO A 27 -3.97 -2.43 15.64
C PRO A 27 -2.99 -1.35 15.17
N ALA A 28 -2.49 -1.41 13.93
CA ALA A 28 -1.61 -0.37 13.40
C ALA A 28 -2.33 0.98 13.24
N VAL A 29 -3.60 0.99 12.81
CA VAL A 29 -4.40 2.22 12.72
C VAL A 29 -4.58 2.84 14.10
N LEU A 30 -4.94 2.03 15.10
CA LEU A 30 -5.09 2.52 16.48
C LEU A 30 -3.77 3.09 17.03
N VAL A 31 -2.64 2.46 16.68
CA VAL A 31 -1.31 2.95 17.04
C VAL A 31 -0.96 4.28 16.38
N GLU A 32 -1.48 4.59 15.18
CA GLU A 32 -1.27 5.90 14.54
C GLU A 32 -2.19 6.99 15.15
N VAL A 33 -3.38 6.61 15.61
CA VAL A 33 -4.34 7.51 16.25
C VAL A 33 -4.04 7.63 17.75
N ARG A 34 -3.09 8.52 18.11
CA ARG A 34 -2.65 8.70 19.52
C ARG A 34 -3.10 10.00 20.19
N GLY A 35 -3.98 10.78 19.57
CA GLY A 35 -4.44 12.06 20.11
C GLY A 35 -5.68 11.92 20.99
N GLU A 36 -5.72 12.60 22.14
CA GLU A 36 -6.88 12.64 23.04
C GLU A 36 -8.16 13.07 22.28
N ASP A 37 -8.06 14.12 21.46
CA ASP A 37 -9.14 14.59 20.61
C ASP A 37 -9.65 13.56 19.58
N LEU A 38 -8.77 12.69 19.09
CA LEU A 38 -9.12 11.64 18.13
C LEU A 38 -9.68 10.41 18.83
N ASN A 39 -9.20 10.11 20.04
CA ASN A 39 -9.74 9.05 20.88
C ASN A 39 -11.17 9.40 21.30
N ASN A 40 -11.41 10.63 21.77
CA ASN A 40 -12.76 11.12 22.09
C ASN A 40 -13.72 11.01 20.88
N TYR A 41 -13.20 11.24 19.67
CA TYR A 41 -13.97 11.08 18.44
C TYR A 41 -14.28 9.61 18.12
N LEU A 42 -13.29 8.71 18.27
CA LEU A 42 -13.48 7.27 18.09
C LEU A 42 -14.43 6.68 19.13
N ASP A 43 -14.40 7.18 20.37
CA ASP A 43 -15.26 6.73 21.47
C ASP A 43 -16.76 6.85 21.14
N LEU A 44 -17.14 7.85 20.33
CA LEU A 44 -18.51 8.00 19.83
C LEU A 44 -18.96 6.81 18.97
N TYR A 45 -18.02 6.12 18.32
CA TYR A 45 -18.25 5.02 17.39
C TYR A 45 -17.79 3.65 17.92
N THR A 46 -17.22 3.58 19.13
CA THR A 46 -16.70 2.32 19.71
C THR A 46 -17.73 1.19 19.77
N HIS A 47 -19.01 1.51 19.93
CA HIS A 47 -20.11 0.53 19.91
C HIS A 47 -20.33 -0.13 18.54
N LYS A 48 -19.79 0.44 17.45
CA LYS A 48 -19.88 -0.11 16.08
C LYS A 48 -18.54 -0.62 15.55
N ILE A 49 -17.42 -0.23 16.16
CA ILE A 49 -16.08 -0.47 15.63
C ILE A 49 -15.40 -1.59 16.43
N GLU A 50 -14.93 -2.62 15.72
CA GLU A 50 -14.16 -3.71 16.29
C GLU A 50 -12.69 -3.63 15.87
N LEU A 51 -11.80 -4.00 16.79
CA LEU A 51 -10.37 -4.11 16.54
C LEU A 51 -10.05 -5.52 16.05
N VAL A 52 -9.53 -5.64 14.82
CA VAL A 52 -9.21 -6.93 14.21
C VAL A 52 -7.83 -6.88 13.57
N GLN A 53 -7.01 -7.89 13.88
CA GLN A 53 -5.74 -8.11 13.20
C GLN A 53 -5.98 -9.00 11.97
N PRO A 54 -5.49 -8.60 10.78
CA PRO A 54 -5.62 -9.45 9.60
C PRO A 54 -4.71 -10.68 9.70
N ASP A 55 -5.14 -11.78 9.07
CA ASP A 55 -4.37 -13.00 9.00
C ASP A 55 -3.12 -12.82 8.13
N GLU A 56 -2.05 -13.52 8.50
CA GLU A 56 -0.75 -13.46 7.81
C GLU A 56 -0.86 -13.79 6.31
N LEU A 57 -1.73 -14.73 5.95
CA LEU A 57 -2.02 -15.09 4.56
C LEU A 57 -2.42 -13.87 3.70
N TYR A 58 -3.26 -12.97 4.22
CA TYR A 58 -3.70 -11.79 3.48
C TYR A 58 -2.61 -10.71 3.45
N LEU A 59 -1.82 -10.59 4.51
CA LEU A 59 -0.66 -9.69 4.55
C LEU A 59 0.37 -10.08 3.49
N GLU A 60 0.67 -11.37 3.35
CA GLU A 60 1.58 -11.88 2.31
C GLU A 60 1.07 -11.59 0.90
N LYS A 61 -0.24 -11.78 0.65
CA LYS A 61 -0.88 -11.45 -0.64
C LYS A 61 -0.69 -9.96 -0.98
N VAL A 62 -0.96 -9.06 -0.03
CA VAL A 62 -0.81 -7.61 -0.21
C VAL A 62 0.66 -7.24 -0.43
N TYR A 63 1.58 -7.81 0.35
CA TYR A 63 3.01 -7.57 0.22
C TYR A 63 3.54 -7.99 -1.17
N GLY A 64 3.12 -9.16 -1.64
CA GLY A 64 3.46 -9.67 -2.97
C GLY A 64 3.03 -8.70 -4.08
N LEU A 65 1.77 -8.27 -4.05
CA LEU A 65 1.23 -7.33 -5.04
C LEU A 65 1.92 -5.96 -4.97
N GLN A 66 2.17 -5.45 -3.76
CA GLN A 66 2.89 -4.19 -3.55
C GLN A 66 4.28 -4.24 -4.20
N LYS A 67 5.02 -5.34 -4.00
CA LYS A 67 6.34 -5.54 -4.58
C LYS A 67 6.28 -5.64 -6.10
N GLU A 68 5.34 -6.41 -6.64
CA GLU A 68 5.17 -6.59 -8.08
C GLU A 68 4.82 -5.28 -8.80
N LYS A 69 3.86 -4.52 -8.24
CA LYS A 69 3.36 -3.27 -8.84
C LYS A 69 4.13 -2.03 -8.38
N ASN A 70 5.18 -2.22 -7.58
CA ASN A 70 5.97 -1.16 -6.97
C ASN A 70 5.11 -0.11 -6.25
N LEU A 71 4.09 -0.54 -5.50
CA LEU A 71 3.30 0.33 -4.65
C LEU A 71 4.13 0.75 -3.42
N LEU A 72 3.82 1.92 -2.86
CA LEU A 72 4.50 2.45 -1.67
C LEU A 72 3.47 2.59 -0.55
N LEU A 73 2.97 1.46 -0.06
CA LEU A 73 2.05 1.42 1.07
C LEU A 73 2.86 1.34 2.37
N SER A 74 2.37 2.01 3.41
CA SER A 74 2.88 1.86 4.77
C SER A 74 2.46 0.51 5.38
N LYS A 75 2.94 0.20 6.58
CA LYS A 75 2.52 -1.01 7.30
C LYS A 75 1.03 -0.96 7.65
N ALA A 76 0.54 0.18 8.15
CA ALA A 76 -0.88 0.36 8.46
C ALA A 76 -1.75 0.20 7.21
N ASP A 77 -1.34 0.82 6.09
CA ASP A 77 -2.04 0.69 4.81
C ASP A 77 -2.12 -0.78 4.34
N MET A 78 -1.03 -1.54 4.48
CA MET A 78 -1.01 -2.96 4.13
C MET A 78 -1.98 -3.77 5.00
N GLU A 79 -2.02 -3.52 6.31
CA GLU A 79 -2.94 -4.19 7.23
C GLU A 79 -4.40 -3.86 6.90
N VAL A 80 -4.72 -2.59 6.61
CA VAL A 80 -6.07 -2.15 6.22
C VAL A 80 -6.53 -2.83 4.93
N VAL A 81 -5.67 -2.90 3.91
CA VAL A 81 -5.98 -3.60 2.66
C VAL A 81 -6.17 -5.10 2.93
N ALA A 82 -5.28 -5.72 3.70
CA ALA A 82 -5.35 -7.15 4.02
C ALA A 82 -6.65 -7.50 4.76
N LEU A 83 -7.02 -6.72 5.77
CA LEU A 83 -8.27 -6.89 6.51
C LEU A 83 -9.50 -6.73 5.61
N THR A 84 -9.46 -5.76 4.69
CA THR A 84 -10.53 -5.58 3.70
C THR A 84 -10.72 -6.83 2.84
N LEU A 85 -9.65 -7.42 2.34
CA LEU A 85 -9.71 -8.65 1.53
C LEU A 85 -10.22 -9.83 2.34
N GLN A 86 -9.72 -9.99 3.57
CA GLN A 86 -10.12 -11.05 4.48
C GLN A 86 -11.61 -11.02 4.77
N LEU A 87 -12.14 -9.85 5.17
CA LEU A 87 -13.55 -9.71 5.46
C LEU A 87 -14.38 -9.93 4.20
N ASN A 88 -13.98 -9.36 3.06
CA ASN A 88 -14.73 -9.54 1.82
C ASN A 88 -14.86 -11.02 1.44
N GLU A 89 -13.78 -11.80 1.51
CA GLU A 89 -13.81 -13.24 1.21
C GLU A 89 -14.61 -14.05 2.25
N SER A 90 -14.55 -13.67 3.53
CA SER A 90 -15.32 -14.33 4.59
C SER A 90 -16.82 -14.07 4.42
N PHE A 91 -17.24 -12.82 4.22
CA PHE A 91 -18.64 -12.47 3.99
C PHE A 91 -19.17 -13.04 2.67
N GLU A 92 -18.36 -13.07 1.61
CA GLU A 92 -18.76 -13.74 0.36
C GLU A 92 -19.01 -15.23 0.55
N ARG A 93 -18.14 -15.93 1.31
CA ARG A 93 -18.33 -17.36 1.64
C ARG A 93 -19.59 -17.60 2.48
N GLU A 94 -19.84 -16.78 3.50
CA GLU A 94 -21.06 -16.86 4.31
C GLU A 94 -22.31 -16.62 3.45
N ARG A 95 -22.26 -15.63 2.55
CA ARG A 95 -23.37 -15.34 1.63
C ARG A 95 -23.64 -16.48 0.64
N LEU A 96 -22.60 -17.17 0.16
CA LEU A 96 -22.74 -18.33 -0.73
C LEU A 96 -23.29 -19.56 0.00
N ASN A 97 -23.03 -19.70 1.30
CA ASN A 97 -23.48 -20.83 2.11
C ASN A 97 -24.84 -20.59 2.78
N GLY A 98 -25.31 -19.35 2.84
CA GLY A 98 -26.58 -18.95 3.44
C GLY A 98 -27.69 -18.68 2.44
N TRP A 99 -28.92 -18.53 2.94
CA TRP A 99 -30.02 -18.03 2.13
C TRP A 99 -29.87 -16.52 1.91
N ILE A 100 -29.97 -16.08 0.65
CA ILE A 100 -30.00 -14.65 0.33
C ILE A 100 -31.37 -14.08 0.75
N THR A 101 -31.39 -13.25 1.79
CA THR A 101 -32.54 -12.51 2.28
C THR A 101 -32.49 -11.06 1.77
N ARG A 102 -33.60 -10.31 1.93
CA ARG A 102 -33.60 -8.88 1.60
C ARG A 102 -32.63 -8.07 2.45
N GLU A 103 -32.27 -8.59 3.62
CA GLU A 103 -31.39 -7.94 4.59
C GLU A 103 -29.92 -8.12 4.20
N ASN A 104 -29.51 -9.32 3.77
CA ASN A 104 -28.11 -9.62 3.44
C ASN A 104 -27.72 -9.33 1.97
N ILE A 105 -28.68 -9.05 1.08
CA ILE A 105 -28.39 -8.87 -0.36
C ILE A 105 -27.49 -7.66 -0.65
N ASN A 106 -27.52 -6.65 0.24
CA ASN A 106 -26.77 -5.39 0.11
C ASN A 106 -25.59 -5.29 1.08
N GLU A 107 -25.30 -6.34 1.85
CA GLU A 107 -24.12 -6.37 2.70
C GLU A 107 -22.88 -6.39 1.82
N ARG A 108 -22.07 -5.33 1.95
CA ARG A 108 -20.85 -5.12 1.20
C ARG A 108 -19.76 -4.63 2.15
N VAL A 109 -18.55 -5.14 1.94
CA VAL A 109 -17.36 -4.68 2.63
C VAL A 109 -16.73 -3.55 1.83
N GLU A 110 -16.58 -2.39 2.46
CA GLU A 110 -15.93 -1.22 1.87
C GLU A 110 -14.77 -0.74 2.74
N CYS A 111 -13.63 -0.50 2.09
CA CYS A 111 -12.50 0.17 2.73
C CYS A 111 -12.71 1.69 2.62
N LEU A 112 -12.87 2.33 3.77
CA LEU A 112 -12.93 3.77 3.89
C LEU A 112 -11.50 4.30 3.98
N SER A 113 -10.97 4.74 2.84
CA SER A 113 -9.65 5.36 2.74
C SER A 113 -9.65 6.46 1.70
N LEU A 114 -8.99 7.57 2.00
CA LEU A 114 -8.73 8.66 1.06
C LEU A 114 -7.36 8.55 0.40
N ASP A 115 -6.55 7.55 0.77
CA ASP A 115 -5.23 7.34 0.21
C ASP A 115 -5.33 6.69 -1.18
N ASN A 116 -4.76 7.36 -2.17
CA ASN A 116 -4.79 6.87 -3.56
C ASN A 116 -4.00 5.55 -3.73
N GLY A 117 -2.99 5.30 -2.90
CA GLY A 117 -2.22 4.07 -2.85
C GLY A 117 -3.08 2.90 -2.36
N VAL A 118 -3.78 3.05 -1.24
CA VAL A 118 -4.71 2.05 -0.69
C VAL A 118 -5.81 1.74 -1.72
N GLN A 119 -6.46 2.78 -2.25
CA GLN A 119 -7.50 2.61 -3.27
C GLN A 119 -6.98 1.93 -4.54
N GLN A 120 -5.77 2.27 -5.00
CA GLN A 120 -5.16 1.63 -6.16
C GLN A 120 -4.86 0.16 -5.88
N CYS A 121 -4.38 -0.19 -4.69
CA CYS A 121 -4.11 -1.57 -4.30
C CYS A 121 -5.39 -2.41 -4.33
N LEU A 122 -6.47 -1.92 -3.71
CA LEU A 122 -7.77 -2.59 -3.72
C LEU A 122 -8.35 -2.74 -5.12
N ARG A 123 -8.19 -1.74 -5.99
CA ARG A 123 -8.61 -1.85 -7.40
C ARG A 123 -7.86 -2.93 -8.16
N LEU A 124 -6.57 -3.11 -7.89
CA LEU A 124 -5.77 -4.17 -8.50
C LEU A 124 -6.25 -5.56 -8.05
N PHE A 125 -6.65 -5.72 -6.78
CA PHE A 125 -7.27 -6.95 -6.28
C PHE A 125 -8.67 -7.19 -6.84
N LYS A 126 -9.51 -6.16 -7.01
CA LYS A 126 -10.84 -6.31 -7.64
C LYS A 126 -10.76 -6.61 -9.15
N ARG A 127 -9.62 -6.34 -9.79
CA ARG A 127 -9.43 -6.52 -11.23
C ARG A 127 -9.08 -7.94 -11.64
N THR A 128 -8.69 -8.83 -10.73
CA THR A 128 -8.65 -10.27 -11.05
C THR A 128 -9.99 -10.79 -11.60
N ASP A 129 -11.07 -10.02 -11.46
CA ASP A 129 -12.44 -10.36 -11.91
C ASP A 129 -12.93 -9.54 -13.14
N GLY A 130 -12.06 -8.83 -13.88
CA GLY A 130 -12.35 -8.45 -15.29
C GLY A 130 -12.75 -7.00 -15.61
N GLY A 131 -12.56 -6.02 -14.71
CA GLY A 131 -12.88 -4.60 -14.99
C GLY A 131 -11.71 -3.77 -15.58
N ALA A 132 -11.95 -3.03 -16.68
CA ALA A 132 -10.99 -2.11 -17.29
C ALA A 132 -10.93 -0.76 -16.54
N VAL A 133 -10.03 -0.64 -15.57
CA VAL A 133 -9.68 0.65 -14.93
C VAL A 133 -8.30 1.09 -15.41
N ASP A 134 -8.12 2.40 -15.61
CA ASP A 134 -6.85 3.03 -16.03
C ASP A 134 -5.74 2.75 -14.98
N GLU A 135 -4.94 1.72 -15.22
CA GLU A 135 -3.87 1.28 -14.34
C GLU A 135 -2.74 2.31 -14.30
N ARG A 136 -2.49 2.87 -13.12
CA ARG A 136 -1.24 3.58 -12.88
C ARG A 136 -0.15 2.58 -12.56
N ASN A 137 0.64 2.26 -13.58
CA ASN A 137 1.84 1.47 -13.43
C ASN A 137 3.02 2.36 -13.01
N PHE A 138 4.00 1.78 -12.31
CA PHE A 138 5.16 2.51 -11.83
C PHE A 138 6.44 1.79 -12.22
N MET A 139 7.45 2.58 -12.61
CA MET A 139 8.80 2.12 -12.93
C MET A 139 9.83 3.02 -12.24
N PHE A 140 11.08 2.59 -12.23
CA PHE A 140 12.20 3.36 -11.70
C PHE A 140 13.03 3.94 -12.83
N ARG A 141 13.20 5.26 -12.83
CA ARG A 141 13.97 6.01 -13.82
C ARG A 141 15.27 6.50 -13.21
N CYS A 142 16.40 6.27 -13.86
CA CYS A 142 17.62 7.00 -13.54
C CYS A 142 17.48 8.46 -13.98
N VAL A 143 17.69 9.41 -13.05
CA VAL A 143 17.61 10.85 -13.33
C VAL A 143 18.76 11.31 -14.24
N SER A 144 19.91 10.63 -14.19
CA SER A 144 21.11 10.99 -14.95
C SER A 144 21.06 10.51 -16.40
N CYS A 145 20.75 9.23 -16.65
CA CYS A 145 20.79 8.63 -17.99
C CYS A 145 19.41 8.23 -18.54
N PHE A 146 18.33 8.59 -17.85
CA PHE A 146 16.92 8.36 -18.22
C PHE A 146 16.50 6.90 -18.46
N THR A 147 17.37 5.94 -18.16
CA THR A 147 17.07 4.52 -18.31
C THR A 147 15.99 4.10 -17.31
N LEU A 148 15.02 3.31 -17.79
CA LEU A 148 13.91 2.79 -17.02
C LEU A 148 14.20 1.36 -16.57
N PHE A 149 13.74 1.02 -15.38
CA PHE A 149 13.88 -0.29 -14.75
C PHE A 149 12.55 -0.68 -14.10
N ASP A 150 12.16 -1.95 -14.20
CA ASP A 150 10.94 -2.45 -13.55
C ASP A 150 11.13 -2.60 -12.04
N ASN A 151 12.33 -2.96 -11.59
CA ASN A 151 12.63 -3.19 -10.18
C ASN A 151 13.28 -1.98 -9.52
N LYS A 152 13.06 -1.82 -8.20
CA LYS A 152 13.77 -0.83 -7.40
C LYS A 152 15.26 -1.14 -7.41
N LEU A 153 16.06 -0.14 -7.72
CA LEU A 153 17.52 -0.22 -7.72
C LEU A 153 18.09 0.86 -6.81
N ASP A 154 19.17 0.51 -6.10
CA ASP A 154 19.96 1.48 -5.37
C ASP A 154 20.87 2.25 -6.34
N PHE A 155 21.49 1.57 -7.31
CA PHE A 155 22.35 2.19 -8.33
C PHE A 155 21.87 1.87 -9.75
N CYS A 156 22.08 2.81 -10.68
CA CYS A 156 21.76 2.60 -12.08
C CYS A 156 22.72 1.60 -12.72
N LYS A 157 22.20 0.49 -13.27
CA LYS A 157 23.01 -0.52 -13.98
C LYS A 157 23.72 -0.02 -15.25
N ARG A 158 23.35 1.16 -15.77
CA ARG A 158 23.95 1.74 -16.98
C ARG A 158 25.01 2.79 -16.69
N CYS A 159 24.77 3.68 -15.73
CA CYS A 159 25.66 4.82 -15.45
C CYS A 159 26.16 4.89 -14.01
N ALA A 160 25.88 3.86 -13.19
CA ALA A 160 26.23 3.76 -11.77
C ALA A 160 25.69 4.89 -10.86
N SER A 161 24.88 5.82 -11.38
CA SER A 161 24.28 6.89 -10.59
C SER A 161 23.30 6.34 -9.54
N HIS A 162 23.40 6.85 -8.31
CA HIS A 162 22.47 6.60 -7.22
C HIS A 162 21.15 7.41 -7.33
N LEU A 163 20.99 8.18 -8.41
CA LEU A 163 19.84 9.06 -8.60
C LEU A 163 18.69 8.30 -9.29
N ILE A 164 18.05 7.40 -8.56
CA ILE A 164 16.90 6.62 -9.02
C ILE A 164 15.60 7.23 -8.51
N SER A 165 14.66 7.55 -9.41
CA SER A 165 13.35 8.12 -9.09
C SER A 165 12.22 7.23 -9.60
N ARG A 166 11.23 6.93 -8.75
CA ARG A 166 9.99 6.26 -9.18
C ARG A 166 9.15 7.21 -10.03
N VAL A 167 8.64 6.73 -11.15
CA VAL A 167 7.80 7.48 -12.10
C VAL A 167 6.57 6.68 -12.48
N SER A 168 5.45 7.36 -12.70
CA SER A 168 4.24 6.74 -13.23
C SER A 168 4.39 6.54 -14.73
N VAL A 169 3.91 5.41 -15.24
CA VAL A 169 3.98 5.04 -16.65
C VAL A 169 2.64 4.49 -17.14
N LYS A 170 2.38 4.67 -18.43
CA LYS A 170 1.31 3.98 -19.14
C LYS A 170 1.93 3.25 -20.34
N LYS A 171 1.62 1.96 -20.47
CA LYS A 171 2.06 1.12 -21.60
C LYS A 171 0.94 1.17 -22.65
N GLU A 172 1.19 1.81 -23.78
CA GLU A 172 0.25 1.93 -24.91
C GLU A 172 0.94 1.43 -26.18
N ASN A 173 0.38 0.40 -26.83
CA ASN A 173 0.84 -0.11 -28.13
C ASN A 173 2.36 -0.38 -28.21
N GLY A 174 2.92 -1.01 -27.18
CA GLY A 174 4.36 -1.30 -27.08
C GLY A 174 5.25 -0.09 -26.75
N LYS A 175 4.69 1.12 -26.63
CA LYS A 175 5.40 2.33 -26.19
C LYS A 175 5.13 2.58 -24.70
N ILE A 176 6.15 3.08 -24.00
CA ILE A 176 6.05 3.47 -22.59
C ILE A 176 5.94 4.98 -22.53
N LYS A 177 4.76 5.48 -22.15
CA LYS A 177 4.54 6.90 -21.87
C LYS A 177 4.84 7.17 -20.41
N VAL A 178 5.84 8.02 -20.15
CA VAL A 178 6.29 8.36 -18.79
C VAL A 178 5.69 9.69 -18.35
N PHE A 179 5.12 9.73 -17.14
CA PHE A 179 4.58 10.94 -16.54
C PHE A 179 5.56 11.49 -15.50
N LEU A 180 6.12 12.67 -15.78
CA LEU A 180 7.08 13.34 -14.91
C LEU A 180 6.42 14.46 -14.11
N LYS A 181 6.84 14.63 -12.86
CA LYS A 181 6.38 15.72 -12.00
C LYS A 181 6.92 17.06 -12.50
N LYS A 182 6.04 18.02 -12.80
CA LYS A 182 6.42 19.41 -13.11
C LYS A 182 7.15 20.02 -11.91
N GLY A 183 8.26 20.71 -12.16
CA GLY A 183 9.07 21.33 -11.10
C GLY A 183 9.77 20.32 -10.18
N PHE A 184 10.11 19.13 -10.68
CA PHE A 184 10.81 18.11 -9.90
C PHE A 184 12.14 18.65 -9.34
N ARG A 185 12.25 18.68 -8.01
CA ARG A 185 13.49 18.99 -7.28
C ARG A 185 14.12 17.69 -6.82
N LEU A 186 15.33 17.43 -7.32
CA LEU A 186 16.08 16.24 -6.95
C LEU A 186 16.59 16.38 -5.51
N LYS A 187 16.04 15.58 -4.59
CA LYS A 187 16.72 15.29 -3.32
C LYS A 187 17.84 14.31 -3.63
N LYS A 188 19.07 14.58 -3.20
CA LYS A 188 20.20 13.64 -3.36
C LYS A 188 20.08 12.59 -2.24
N PRO A 189 19.59 11.37 -2.52
CA PRO A 189 19.56 10.34 -1.48
C PRO A 189 20.99 10.00 -1.07
N LEU A 190 21.18 9.71 0.20
CA LEU A 190 22.43 9.17 0.73
C LEU A 190 22.15 7.73 1.14
N LEU A 191 22.84 6.78 0.52
CA LEU A 191 22.78 5.39 0.92
C LEU A 191 23.85 5.15 1.98
N LYS A 192 23.45 4.70 3.17
CA LYS A 192 24.37 4.39 4.27
C LYS A 192 24.25 2.94 4.69
N ASP A 193 25.35 2.37 5.17
CA ASP A 193 25.33 1.08 5.85
C ASP A 193 24.77 1.20 7.28
N LYS A 194 24.69 0.07 7.99
CA LYS A 194 24.22 0.02 9.40
C LYS A 194 25.12 0.78 10.38
N TYR A 195 26.35 1.09 9.99
CA TYR A 195 27.33 1.83 10.79
C TYR A 195 27.37 3.32 10.41
N GLY A 196 26.51 3.76 9.46
CA GLY A 196 26.43 5.13 9.00
C GLY A 196 27.43 5.51 7.90
N ASN A 197 28.22 4.57 7.39
CA ASN A 197 29.17 4.82 6.30
C ASN A 197 28.44 4.99 4.97
N LEU A 198 28.86 5.99 4.19
CA LEU A 198 28.25 6.27 2.89
C LEU A 198 28.67 5.22 1.83
N LEU A 199 27.66 4.58 1.24
CA LEU A 199 27.79 3.65 0.13
C LEU A 199 27.69 4.45 -1.18
N ARG A 200 28.78 4.43 -1.97
CA ARG A 200 28.95 5.27 -3.17
C ARG A 200 28.72 4.50 -4.47
N SER A 201 28.95 3.20 -4.48
CA SER A 201 28.76 2.37 -5.67
C SER A 201 28.42 0.91 -5.33
N GLU A 202 27.84 0.22 -6.31
CA GLU A 202 27.43 -1.18 -6.22
C GLU A 202 28.62 -2.16 -6.07
N ASP A 203 29.79 -1.81 -6.59
CA ASP A 203 30.96 -2.69 -6.55
C ASP A 203 31.68 -2.71 -5.19
N GLN A 204 31.37 -1.75 -4.31
CA GLN A 204 31.99 -1.68 -2.99
C GLN A 204 31.69 -2.93 -2.16
N ASN A 205 32.72 -3.51 -1.55
CA ASN A 205 32.55 -4.63 -0.63
C ASN A 205 31.59 -4.29 0.52
N ALA A 206 31.59 -3.03 0.99
CA ALA A 206 30.65 -2.52 1.97
C ALA A 206 29.19 -2.61 1.48
N TYR A 207 28.92 -2.24 0.23
CA TYR A 207 27.60 -2.37 -0.37
C TYR A 207 27.19 -3.84 -0.53
N LYS A 208 28.09 -4.71 -1.02
CA LYS A 208 27.82 -6.14 -1.14
C LYS A 208 27.46 -6.78 0.21
N ARG A 209 28.13 -6.37 1.30
CA ARG A 209 27.78 -6.79 2.67
C ARG A 209 26.42 -6.23 3.09
N HIS A 210 26.18 -4.94 2.87
CA HIS A 210 24.89 -4.30 3.17
C HIS A 210 23.71 -4.99 2.48
N VAL A 211 23.83 -5.34 1.19
CA VAL A 211 22.80 -6.07 0.45
C VAL A 211 22.57 -7.47 1.03
N LYS A 212 23.64 -8.20 1.36
CA LYS A 212 23.52 -9.53 2.00
C LYS A 212 22.81 -9.45 3.35
N GLU A 213 23.13 -8.45 4.16
CA GLU A 213 22.48 -8.22 5.45
C GLU A 213 21.00 -7.85 5.27
N ARG A 214 20.70 -6.91 4.36
CA ARG A 214 19.32 -6.51 4.04
C ARG A 214 18.46 -7.69 3.60
N ASN A 215 19.00 -8.57 2.75
CA ASN A 215 18.28 -9.74 2.27
C ASN A 215 18.01 -10.76 3.39
N LYS A 216 18.90 -10.88 4.38
CA LYS A 216 18.68 -11.73 5.57
C LYS A 216 17.56 -11.19 6.46
N THR A 217 17.53 -9.87 6.68
CA THR A 217 16.47 -9.23 7.48
C THR A 217 15.10 -9.30 6.80
N MET A 218 15.04 -9.42 5.48
CA MET A 218 13.77 -9.57 4.74
C MET A 218 13.26 -11.02 4.68
N GLN A 219 14.06 -12.01 5.11
CA GLN A 219 13.68 -13.43 5.15
C GLN A 219 13.24 -13.90 6.54
N ASN A 220 13.46 -13.06 7.57
CA ASN A 220 13.00 -13.26 8.94
C ASN A 220 11.89 -12.26 9.25
#